data_AF-A0A392PQY3-F1
#
_entry.id   AF-A0A392PQY3-F1
#
_cell.length_a   1.000
_cell.length_b   1.000
_cell.length_c   1.000
_cell.angle_alpha   90.00
_cell.angle_beta   90.00
_cell.angle_gamma   90.00
#
_symmetry.space_group_name_H-M   'P 1'
#
loop_
_entity.id
_entity.type
_entity.pdbx_description
1 polymer ?
#
loop_
_entity_poly.entity_id
_entity_poly.type
_entity_poly.pdbx_seq_one_letter_code
_entity_poly.pdbx_strand_id
1 'polypeptide(L)' 'MKLLQDLVPGCNKVTGKALMLDEIINYVQSLQRQVEFLSMKLSSVNTRMDLSIESLVLSKD' A
#
# COMPACT_ATOMS: atom_id res chain seq x y z
N MET A 1 9.08 17.20 -15.30
CA MET A 1 8.76 15.83 -15.78
C MET A 1 9.82 14.82 -15.38
N LYS A 2 11.12 15.14 -15.45
CA LYS A 2 12.21 14.21 -15.09
C LYS A 2 12.07 13.59 -13.69
N LEU A 3 11.83 14.43 -12.67
CA LEU A 3 11.56 13.97 -11.31
C LEU A 3 10.40 12.95 -11.21
N LEU A 4 9.31 13.14 -11.96
CA LEU A 4 8.19 12.20 -11.94
C LEU A 4 8.51 10.89 -12.67
N GLN A 5 9.31 10.95 -13.74
CA GLN A 5 9.75 9.73 -14.46
C GLN A 5 10.68 8.88 -13.60
N ASP A 6 11.55 9.51 -12.81
CA ASP A 6 12.50 8.81 -11.94
C ASP A 6 11.83 8.07 -10.77
N LEU A 7 10.61 8.48 -10.40
CA LEU A 7 9.83 7.88 -9.31
C LEU A 7 8.93 6.73 -9.77
N VAL A 8 8.58 6.66 -11.06
CA VAL A 8 7.62 5.69 -11.59
C VAL A 8 8.34 4.59 -12.37
N PRO A 9 8.31 3.33 -11.91
CA PRO A 9 8.92 2.21 -12.62
C PRO A 9 8.42 2.10 -14.07
N GLY A 10 9.34 1.99 -15.03
CA GLY A 10 8.99 1.84 -16.45
C GLY A 10 8.63 3.14 -17.18
N CYS A 11 8.43 4.25 -16.48
CA CYS A 11 8.05 5.54 -17.06
C CYS A 11 9.14 6.12 -17.98
N ASN A 12 10.41 5.80 -17.72
CA ASN A 12 11.56 6.16 -18.56
C ASN A 12 11.54 5.53 -19.96
N LYS A 13 10.75 4.47 -20.19
CA LYS A 13 10.59 3.80 -21.49
C LYS A 13 9.38 4.31 -22.28
N VAL A 14 8.55 5.14 -21.67
CA VAL A 14 7.32 5.66 -22.28
C VAL A 14 7.60 6.95 -23.04
N THR A 15 7.31 6.94 -24.34
CA THR A 15 7.39 8.12 -25.19
C THR A 15 6.04 8.81 -25.30
N GLY A 16 6.03 10.14 -25.16
CA GLY A 16 4.82 10.95 -25.26
C GLY A 16 4.27 11.37 -23.89
N LYS A 17 3.97 12.67 -23.74
CA LYS A 17 3.58 13.27 -22.45
C LYS A 17 2.27 12.71 -21.90
N ALA A 18 1.31 12.38 -22.76
CA ALA A 18 0.01 11.85 -22.34
C ALA A 18 0.15 10.43 -21.75
N LEU A 19 0.85 9.53 -22.46
CA LEU A 19 1.10 8.16 -22.00
C LEU A 19 1.92 8.14 -20.71
N MET A 20 2.88 9.06 -20.57
CA MET A 20 3.66 9.21 -19.35
C MET A 20 2.79 9.57 -18.13
N LEU A 21 1.80 10.45 -18.32
CA LEU A 21 0.87 10.81 -17.25
C LEU A 21 -0.07 9.64 -16.91
N ASP A 22 -0.50 8.87 -17.90
CA ASP A 22 -1.31 7.67 -17.68
C ASP A 22 -0.57 6.64 -16.82
N GLU A 23 0.70 6.34 -17.12
CA GLU A 23 1.51 5.45 -16.30
C GLU A 23 1.71 5.97 -14.87
N ILE A 24 1.87 7.29 -14.70
CA ILE A 24 1.95 7.89 -13.37
C ILE A 24 0.64 7.67 -12.60
N ILE A 25 -0.51 7.90 -13.24
CA ILE A 25 -1.83 7.69 -12.62
C ILE A 25 -2.01 6.21 -12.24
N ASN A 26 -1.68 5.29 -13.15
CA ASN A 26 -1.76 3.85 -12.92
C ASN A 26 -0.87 3.41 -11.74
N TYR A 27 0.34 3.96 -11.64
CA TYR A 27 1.25 3.67 -10.53
C TYR A 27 0.71 4.18 -9.19
N VAL A 28 0.19 5.40 -9.14
CA VAL A 28 -0.42 5.97 -7.93
C VAL A 28 -1.62 5.13 -7.47
N GLN A 29 -2.50 4.73 -8.39
CA GLN A 29 -3.64 3.88 -8.06
C GLN A 29 -3.21 2.48 -7.56
N SER A 30 -2.15 1.91 -8.13
CA SER A 30 -1.58 0.66 -7.65
C SER A 30 -1.03 0.78 -6.23
N LEU A 31 -0.33 1.87 -5.92
CA LEU A 31 0.17 2.13 -4.57
C LEU A 31 -0.97 2.31 -3.56
N GLN A 32 -2.05 3.01 -3.93
CA GLN A 32 -3.24 3.16 -3.09
C GLN A 32 -3.84 1.79 -2.70
N ARG A 33 -4.02 0.89 -3.68
CA ARG A 33 -4.52 -0.47 -3.41
C ARG A 33 -3.58 -1.29 -2.52
N GLN A 34 -2.27 -1.14 -2.71
CA GLN A 34 -1.28 -1.81 -1.87
C GLN A 34 -1.35 -1.32 -0.42
N VAL A 35 -1.48 -0.01 -0.20
CA VAL A 35 -1.64 0.58 1.15
C VAL A 35 -2.92 0.08 1.81
N GLU A 36 -4.04 0.07 1.10
CA GLU A 36 -5.32 -0.43 1.62
C GLU A 36 -5.23 -1.90 2.03
N PHE A 37 -4.67 -2.74 1.17
CA PHE A 37 -4.48 -4.16 1.44
C PHE A 37 -3.58 -4.41 2.65
N LEU A 38 -2.46 -3.70 2.75
CA LEU A 38 -1.55 -3.80 3.90
C LEU A 38 -2.21 -3.31 5.19
N SER A 39 -3.00 -2.24 5.13
CA SER A 39 -3.75 -1.72 6.27
C SER A 39 -4.75 -2.76 6.77
N MET A 40 -5.47 -3.44 5.86
CA MET A 40 -6.39 -4.52 6.22
C MET A 40 -5.66 -5.71 6.87
N LYS A 41 -4.51 -6.11 6.32
CA LYS A 41 -3.67 -7.16 6.93
C LYS A 41 -3.21 -6.77 8.33
N LEU A 42 -2.74 -5.55 8.52
CA LEU A 42 -2.26 -5.07 9.81
C LEU A 42 -3.40 -5.05 10.84
N SER A 43 -4.57 -4.54 10.47
CA SER A 43 -5.76 -4.57 11.34
C SER A 43 -6.13 -5.99 11.75
N SER A 44 -6.07 -6.96 10.83
CA SER A 44 -6.35 -8.36 11.14
C SER A 44 -5.37 -8.96 12.15
N VAL A 45 -4.09 -8.56 12.10
CA VAL A 45 -3.07 -8.98 13.07
C VAL A 45 -3.30 -8.28 14.41
N ASN A 46 -3.62 -6.98 14.39
CA ASN A 46 -3.90 -6.20 15.60
C ASN A 46 -5.07 -6.78 16.39
N THR A 47 -6.19 -7.09 15.72
CA THR A 47 -7.36 -7.73 16.36
C THR A 47 -7.01 -9.10 16.97
N ARG A 48 -6.19 -9.91 16.28
CA ARG A 48 -5.77 -11.21 16.82
C ARG A 48 -4.91 -11.10 18.08
N MET A 49 -4.02 -10.11 18.12
CA MET A 49 -3.19 -9.85 19.30
C MET A 49 -4.03 -9.35 20.47
N ASP A 50 -4.98 -8.45 20.21
CA ASP A 50 -5.90 -7.91 21.22
C ASP A 50 -6.71 -9.02 21.90
N LEU A 51 -7.33 -9.89 21.09
CA LEU A 51 -8.06 -11.08 21.57
C LEU A 51 -7.16 -12.04 22.38
N SER A 52 -5.90 -12.20 21.97
CA SER A 52 -4.95 -13.08 22.68
C SER A 52 -4.56 -12.51 24.04
N ILE A 53 -4.39 -11.18 24.13
CA ILE A 53 -4.08 -10.48 25.38
C ILE A 53 -5.28 -10.55 26.33
N GLU A 54 -6.49 -10.28 25.84
CA GLU A 54 -7.72 -10.37 26.63
C GLU A 54 -7.89 -11.77 27.25
N SER A 55 -7.68 -12.82 26.45
CA SER A 55 -7.69 -14.21 26.94
C SER A 55 -6.65 -14.47 28.04
N LEU A 56 -5.42 -13.94 27.90
CA LEU A 56 -4.37 -14.09 28.90
C LEU A 56 -4.68 -13.35 30.21
N VAL A 57 -5.34 -12.19 30.14
CA VAL A 57 -5.77 -11.42 31.31
C VAL A 57 -6.88 -12.16 32.05
N LEU A 58 -7.89 -12.66 31.33
CA LEU A 58 -9.02 -13.41 31.91
C LEU A 58 -8.62 -14.78 32.49
N SER A 59 -7.48 -15.34 32.09
CA SER A 59 -6.98 -16.63 32.58
C SER A 59 -6.20 -16.53 33.90
N LYS A 60 -6.04 -15.33 34.46
CA LYS A 60 -5.25 -15.06 35.68
C LYS A 60 -6.08 -14.79 36.94
N ASP A 61 -7.40 -14.78 36.83
CA ASP A 61 -8.36 -14.75 37.95
C ASP A 61 -8.92 -16.15 38.23
#